data_AF-A0A4Y8C8A3-F1
#
_entry.id   AF-A0A4Y8C8A3-F1
#
_cell.length_a   1.000
_cell.length_b   1.000
_cell.length_c   1.000
_cell.angle_alpha   90.00
_cell.angle_beta   90.00
_cell.angle_gamma   90.00
#
_symmetry.space_group_name_H-M   'P 1'
#
loop_
_entity.id
_entity.type
_entity.pdbx_description
1 polymer ?
#
loop_
_entity_poly.entity_id
_entity_poly.type
_entity_poly.pdbx_seq_one_letter_code
_entity_poly.pdbx_strand_id
1 'polypeptide(L)'
;ATAPLIVLGCTMMRVCHLNTCPFGIATQDTELRDRFKGKVDDVINFMYFIAEELREYMARLGFERLDDMIGRVDKLRQKSVQGKAGKLNLDKILKSLPTYNRT
;
A
#
# COMPACT_ATOMS: atom_id res chain seq x y z
N ALA A 1 1.69 6.42 -1.12
CA ALA A 1 1.32 7.61 -0.35
C ALA A 1 -0.18 7.95 -0.38
N THR A 2 -0.97 7.43 -1.33
CA THR A 2 -2.40 7.80 -1.47
C THR A 2 -3.30 7.33 -0.33
N ALA A 3 -3.08 6.13 0.22
CA ALA A 3 -3.96 5.58 1.27
C ALA A 3 -4.04 6.48 2.53
N PRO A 4 -2.93 7.03 3.07
CA PRO A 4 -3.01 8.05 4.12
C PRO A 4 -3.84 9.29 3.75
N LEU A 5 -3.80 9.75 2.48
CA LEU A 5 -4.63 10.88 2.05
C LEU A 5 -6.12 10.53 2.03
N ILE A 6 -6.46 9.27 1.69
CA ILE A 6 -7.84 8.78 1.75
C ILE A 6 -8.34 8.75 3.19
N VAL A 7 -7.51 8.25 4.12
CA VAL A 7 -7.80 8.27 5.56
C VAL A 7 -8.03 9.69 6.07
N LEU A 8 -7.28 10.67 5.57
CA LEU A 8 -7.46 12.09 5.86
C LEU A 8 -8.69 12.74 5.16
N GLY A 9 -9.43 12.00 4.33
CA GLY A 9 -10.68 12.45 3.71
C GLY A 9 -10.67 12.55 2.17
N CYS A 10 -9.61 12.10 1.48
CA CYS A 10 -9.58 12.14 0.02
C CYS A 10 -10.55 11.11 -0.57
N THR A 11 -11.49 11.57 -1.41
CA THR A 11 -12.45 10.71 -2.11
C THR A 11 -12.03 10.35 -3.55
N MET A 12 -10.76 10.57 -3.90
CA MET A 12 -10.20 10.23 -5.22
C MET A 12 -10.87 10.95 -6.41
N MET A 13 -11.26 12.22 -6.24
CA MET A 13 -11.88 13.05 -7.30
C MET A 13 -10.94 13.40 -8.46
N ARG A 14 -9.60 13.28 -8.28
CA ARG A 14 -8.56 13.49 -9.31
C ARG A 14 -8.47 14.91 -9.90
N VAL A 15 -8.91 15.93 -9.16
CA VAL A 15 -8.79 17.35 -9.52
C VAL A 15 -7.62 18.06 -8.82
N CYS A 16 -6.67 17.31 -8.26
CA CYS A 16 -5.61 17.86 -7.40
C CYS A 16 -4.76 18.96 -8.09
N HIS A 17 -4.58 18.86 -9.41
CA HIS A 17 -3.81 19.84 -10.21
C HIS A 17 -4.57 21.14 -10.49
N LEU A 18 -5.88 21.19 -10.24
CA LEU A 18 -6.74 22.34 -10.51
C LEU A 18 -6.87 23.29 -9.31
N ASN A 19 -6.22 22.98 -8.17
CA ASN A 19 -6.36 23.74 -6.93
C ASN A 19 -7.79 23.76 -6.33
N THR A 20 -8.70 22.90 -6.82
CA THR A 20 -10.12 22.88 -6.43
C THR A 20 -10.51 21.68 -5.57
N CYS A 21 -9.59 21.15 -4.75
CA CYS A 21 -9.89 20.04 -3.85
C CYS A 21 -10.98 20.43 -2.84
N PRO A 22 -12.18 19.81 -2.88
CA PRO A 22 -13.30 20.24 -2.04
C PRO A 22 -13.14 19.83 -0.55
N PHE A 23 -12.17 18.97 -0.25
CA PHE A 23 -11.86 18.47 1.09
C PHE A 23 -10.65 19.16 1.74
N GLY A 24 -10.09 20.21 1.12
CA GLY A 24 -8.98 20.97 1.68
C GLY A 24 -7.64 20.24 1.73
N ILE A 25 -7.48 19.12 1.00
CA ILE A 25 -6.27 18.29 1.03
C ILE A 25 -5.20 18.79 0.06
N ALA A 26 -5.56 18.94 -1.22
CA ALA A 26 -4.66 19.33 -2.31
C ALA A 26 -5.11 20.65 -2.92
N THR A 27 -5.07 21.71 -2.11
CA THR A 27 -5.42 23.08 -2.51
C THR A 27 -4.69 24.10 -1.63
N GLN A 28 -4.34 25.23 -2.22
CA GLN A 28 -3.81 26.42 -1.54
C GLN A 28 -4.87 27.49 -1.31
N ASP A 29 -6.06 27.33 -1.90
CA ASP A 29 -7.19 28.22 -1.67
C ASP A 29 -7.60 28.17 -0.19
N THR A 30 -7.72 29.34 0.43
CA THR A 30 -7.95 29.45 1.88
C THR A 30 -9.33 28.93 2.29
N GLU A 31 -10.38 29.22 1.50
CA GLU A 31 -11.75 28.75 1.81
C GLU A 31 -11.87 27.24 1.66
N LEU A 32 -11.18 26.66 0.67
CA LEU A 32 -11.16 25.22 0.49
C LEU A 32 -10.31 24.51 1.55
N ARG A 33 -9.18 25.10 1.98
CA ARG A 33 -8.34 24.55 3.05
C ARG A 33 -9.05 24.47 4.38
N ASP A 34 -9.92 25.41 4.71
CA ASP A 34 -10.72 25.40 5.95
C ASP A 34 -11.69 24.19 6.04
N ARG A 35 -11.92 23.52 4.90
CA ARG A 35 -12.71 22.28 4.82
C ARG A 35 -11.92 21.03 5.23
N PHE A 36 -10.61 21.12 5.43
CA PHE A 36 -9.81 19.98 5.89
C PHE A 36 -10.22 19.54 7.29
N LYS A 37 -10.63 18.27 7.44
CA LYS A 37 -11.06 17.67 8.71
C LYS A 37 -10.24 16.45 9.14
N GLY A 38 -9.17 16.13 8.41
CA GLY A 38 -8.34 14.96 8.71
C GLY A 38 -7.63 15.11 10.06
N LYS A 39 -7.54 14.00 10.81
CA LYS A 39 -6.87 13.98 12.11
C LYS A 39 -5.60 13.13 12.05
N VAL A 40 -4.62 13.50 12.86
CA VAL A 40 -3.37 12.74 12.99
C VAL A 40 -3.65 11.32 13.52
N ASP A 41 -4.58 11.20 14.48
CA ASP A 41 -4.99 9.91 15.05
C ASP A 41 -5.51 8.93 13.99
N ASP A 42 -6.22 9.43 12.98
CA ASP A 42 -6.75 8.57 11.90
C ASP A 42 -5.59 7.92 11.11
N VAL A 43 -4.53 8.69 10.83
CA VAL A 43 -3.33 8.17 10.14
C VAL A 43 -2.54 7.21 11.01
N ILE A 44 -2.40 7.52 12.31
CA ILE A 44 -1.74 6.64 13.28
C ILE A 44 -2.47 5.30 13.34
N ASN A 45 -3.79 5.32 13.52
CA ASN A 45 -4.62 4.11 13.58
C ASN A 45 -4.54 3.31 12.27
N PHE A 46 -4.58 3.98 11.12
CA PHE A 46 -4.38 3.33 9.83
C PHE A 46 -3.03 2.60 9.75
N MET A 47 -1.93 3.23 10.17
CA MET A 47 -0.62 2.58 10.17
C MET A 47 -0.54 1.40 11.15
N TYR A 48 -1.22 1.49 12.30
CA TYR A 48 -1.33 0.36 13.22
C TYR A 48 -2.06 -0.82 12.59
N PHE A 49 -3.17 -0.60 11.88
CA PHE A 49 -3.88 -1.67 11.17
C PHE A 49 -3.04 -2.30 10.06
N ILE A 50 -2.32 -1.50 9.27
CA ILE A 50 -1.41 -2.02 8.25
C ILE A 50 -0.29 -2.87 8.88
N ALA A 51 0.27 -2.40 10.00
CA ALA A 51 1.32 -3.14 10.70
C ALA A 51 0.78 -4.44 11.34
N GLU A 52 -0.45 -4.44 11.83
CA GLU A 52 -1.11 -5.62 12.39
C GLU A 52 -1.40 -6.67 11.32
N GLU A 53 -2.02 -6.29 10.20
CA GLU A 53 -2.28 -7.19 9.08
C GLU A 53 -0.96 -7.80 8.54
N LEU A 54 0.10 -6.99 8.45
CA LEU A 54 1.43 -7.49 8.09
C LEU A 54 1.92 -8.57 9.07
N ARG A 55 1.79 -8.36 10.38
CA ARG A 55 2.19 -9.35 11.40
C ARG A 55 1.36 -10.62 11.32
N GLU A 56 0.07 -10.53 11.01
CA GLU A 56 -0.77 -11.72 10.78
C GLU A 56 -0.25 -12.55 9.60
N TYR A 57 0.11 -11.91 8.49
CA TYR A 57 0.70 -12.60 7.34
C TYR A 57 2.09 -13.18 7.65
N MET A 58 2.93 -12.44 8.38
CA MET A 58 4.23 -12.93 8.84
C MET A 58 4.07 -14.21 9.66
N ALA A 59 3.15 -14.22 10.63
CA ALA A 59 2.85 -15.39 11.45
C ALA A 59 2.34 -16.58 10.62
N ARG A 60 1.44 -16.35 9.66
CA ARG A 60 0.93 -17.39 8.76
C ARG A 60 2.02 -18.01 7.87
N LEU A 61 3.06 -17.24 7.54
CA LEU A 61 4.17 -17.69 6.69
C LEU A 61 5.36 -18.25 7.49
N GLY A 62 5.33 -18.12 8.83
CA GLY A 62 6.34 -18.62 9.75
C GLY A 62 7.55 -17.69 9.94
N PHE A 63 7.36 -16.38 9.81
CA PHE A 63 8.42 -15.37 10.04
C PHE A 63 8.20 -14.60 11.33
N GLU A 64 9.25 -14.46 12.14
CA GLU A 64 9.24 -13.64 13.35
C GLU A 64 9.76 -12.22 13.09
N ARG A 65 10.73 -12.07 12.18
CA ARG A 65 11.31 -10.79 11.79
C ARG A 65 10.99 -10.47 10.34
N LEU A 66 10.69 -9.19 10.08
CA LEU A 66 10.42 -8.72 8.73
C LEU A 66 11.62 -8.96 7.80
N ASP A 67 12.84 -8.70 8.30
CA ASP A 67 14.09 -8.89 7.54
C ASP A 67 14.23 -10.29 6.95
N ASP A 68 13.77 -11.31 7.67
CA ASP A 68 13.83 -12.72 7.24
C ASP A 68 12.81 -13.05 6.13
N MET A 69 11.77 -12.22 6.00
CA MET A 69 10.72 -12.36 5.00
C MET A 69 11.04 -11.60 3.70
N ILE A 70 11.81 -10.51 3.77
CA ILE A 70 12.13 -9.71 2.57
C ILE A 70 12.85 -10.62 1.56
N GLY A 71 12.47 -10.51 0.27
CA GLY A 71 13.07 -11.25 -0.83
C GLY A 71 12.78 -12.76 -0.89
N ARG A 72 11.98 -13.32 0.02
CA ARG A 72 11.51 -14.71 0.01
C ARG A 72 10.47 -15.00 -1.08
N VAL A 73 10.89 -14.91 -2.34
CA VAL A 73 10.04 -15.17 -3.52
C VAL A 73 9.53 -16.61 -3.57
N ASP A 74 10.19 -17.55 -2.89
CA ASP A 74 9.74 -18.94 -2.72
C ASP A 74 8.40 -19.04 -1.95
N LYS A 75 8.03 -18.01 -1.19
CA LYS A 75 6.72 -17.92 -0.52
C LYS A 75 5.61 -17.37 -1.41
N LEU A 76 5.93 -16.97 -2.64
CA LEU A 76 4.99 -16.43 -3.62
C LEU A 76 4.74 -17.45 -4.73
N ARG A 77 3.52 -17.43 -5.28
CA ARG A 77 3.17 -18.18 -6.48
C ARG A 77 2.19 -17.40 -7.32
N GLN A 78 2.29 -17.54 -8.64
CA GLN A 78 1.28 -17.01 -9.54
C GLN A 78 -0.04 -17.76 -9.32
N LYS A 79 -1.11 -17.01 -9.04
CA LYS A 79 -2.46 -17.57 -8.99
C LYS A 79 -2.90 -17.95 -10.39
N SER A 80 -3.40 -19.17 -10.56
CA SER A 80 -4.03 -19.59 -11.83
C SER A 80 -5.34 -18.83 -12.02
N VAL A 81 -5.44 -18.09 -13.13
CA VAL A 81 -6.60 -17.27 -13.49
C VAL A 81 -6.89 -17.39 -14.99
N GLN A 82 -8.16 -17.26 -15.38
CA GLN A 82 -8.57 -17.33 -16.78
C GLN A 82 -8.41 -15.99 -17.52
N GLY A 83 -8.54 -16.02 -18.85
CA GLY A 83 -8.53 -14.82 -19.69
C GLY A 83 -7.12 -14.26 -19.94
N LYS A 84 -7.03 -12.95 -20.21
CA LYS A 84 -5.78 -12.27 -20.59
C LYS A 84 -4.72 -12.35 -19.47
N ALA A 85 -5.13 -12.29 -18.21
CA ALA A 85 -4.22 -12.34 -17.06
C ALA A 85 -3.50 -13.69 -16.94
N GLY A 86 -4.15 -14.80 -17.32
CA GLY A 86 -3.55 -16.14 -17.30
C GLY A 86 -2.41 -16.32 -18.31
N LYS A 87 -2.29 -15.42 -19.30
CA LYS A 87 -1.22 -15.45 -20.31
C LYS A 87 0.05 -14.72 -19.86
N LEU A 88 0.02 -14.03 -18.72
CA LEU A 88 1.18 -13.31 -18.21
C LEU A 88 2.21 -14.30 -17.65
N ASN A 89 3.45 -14.18 -18.12
CA ASN A 89 4.59 -14.85 -17.51
C ASN A 89 5.20 -13.91 -16.45
N LEU A 90 5.15 -14.34 -15.18
CA LEU A 90 5.70 -13.60 -14.03
C LEU A 90 7.09 -14.09 -13.58
N ASP A 91 7.77 -14.91 -14.37
CA ASP A 91 9.09 -15.47 -14.05
C ASP A 91 10.13 -14.40 -13.68
N LYS A 92 10.07 -13.21 -14.30
CA LYS A 92 11.02 -12.12 -14.01
C LYS A 92 10.90 -11.57 -12.59
N ILE A 93 9.76 -11.78 -11.91
CA ILE A 93 9.53 -11.34 -10.53
C ILE A 93 9.48 -12.50 -9.53
N LEU A 94 9.25 -13.73 -10.00
CA LEU A 94 9.17 -14.94 -9.15
C LEU A 94 10.45 -15.78 -9.13
N LYS A 95 11.41 -15.53 -10.04
CA LYS A 95 12.72 -16.19 -9.99
C LYS A 95 13.53 -15.67 -8.80
N SER A 96 14.09 -16.60 -8.02
CA SER A 96 15.02 -16.22 -6.96
C SER A 96 16.27 -15.61 -7.59
N LEU A 97 16.64 -14.42 -7.10
CA LEU A 97 17.90 -13.81 -7.48
C LEU A 97 18.99 -14.34 -6.53
N PRO A 98 20.18 -14.73 -7.06
CA PRO A 98 21.28 -15.22 -6.23
C PRO A 98 21.67 -14.27 -5.10
N THR A 99 21.43 -12.97 -5.26
CA THR A 99 21.77 -11.90 -4.32
C THR A 99 20.92 -11.87 -3.05
N TYR A 100 19.77 -12.56 -3.01
CA TYR A 100 18.89 -12.59 -1.84
C TYR A 100 18.91 -13.93 -1.08
N ASN A 101 19.64 -14.93 -1.57
CA ASN A 101 19.97 -16.13 -0.80
C ASN A 101 21.09 -15.79 0.19
N ARG A 102 20.78 -15.00 1.22
CA ARG A 102 21.54 -15.11 2.47
C ARG A 102 21.06 -16.40 3.13
N THR A 103 21.92 -17.41 3.04
CA THR A 103 22.01 -18.63 3.88
C THR A 103 20.87 -18.88 4.84
#